data_AF-A0A7S2YAQ0-F1
#
_entry.id   AF-A0A7S2YAQ0-F1
#
_cell.length_a   1.000
_cell.length_b   1.000
_cell.length_c   1.000
_cell.angle_alpha   90.00
_cell.angle_beta   90.00
_cell.angle_gamma   90.00
#
_symmetry.space_group_name_H-M   'P 1'
#
loop_
_entity.id
_entity.type
_entity.pdbx_description
1 polymer ?
#
loop_
_entity_poly.entity_id
_entity_poly.type
_entity_poly.pdbx_seq_one_letter_code
_entity_poly.pdbx_strand_id
1 'polypeptide(L)'
;VLQKRCGMFLSRNDVYVNVAGRMRLDRGEGNAADLAVAISLVSSHLQIGVRADTAFVGEVGLLGELRPVVSMEKRIQEARRMGFSRVVSPVDTATYGKKSGGRAKASNVMTTQINGIEWIQCRKLRDALEAGLAQPIPKRKNKPKSSSKGAPGTVEELGLPEILDDDDDDEGA
;
A
#
# COMPACT_ATOMS: atom_id res chain seq x y z
N VAL A 1 -2.07 5.16 -4.89
CA VAL A 1 -1.83 3.70 -5.03
C VAL A 1 -2.20 2.92 -3.77
N LEU A 2 -1.62 3.24 -2.60
CA LEU A 2 -1.83 2.52 -1.34
C LEU A 2 -3.30 2.28 -0.97
N GLN A 3 -4.17 3.27 -1.13
CA GLN A 3 -5.61 3.11 -0.85
C GLN A 3 -6.29 2.07 -1.75
N LYS A 4 -6.12 2.18 -3.07
CA LYS A 4 -6.82 1.31 -4.03
C LYS A 4 -6.22 -0.10 -4.11
N ARG A 5 -4.91 -0.25 -3.89
CA ARG A 5 -4.19 -1.51 -4.10
C ARG A 5 -3.85 -2.25 -2.80
N CYS A 6 -3.60 -1.51 -1.72
CA CYS A 6 -3.22 -2.09 -0.43
C CYS A 6 -4.34 -1.95 0.63
N GLY A 7 -5.41 -1.19 0.33
CA GLY A 7 -6.53 -0.98 1.26
C GLY A 7 -6.23 0.00 2.39
N MET A 8 -5.22 0.87 2.21
CA MET A 8 -4.78 1.85 3.22
C MET A 8 -5.47 3.19 2.99
N PHE A 9 -6.45 3.52 3.83
CA PHE A 9 -7.25 4.75 3.69
C PHE A 9 -6.54 5.92 4.36
N LEU A 10 -5.69 6.61 3.59
CA LEU A 10 -4.91 7.77 4.06
C LEU A 10 -5.58 9.12 3.75
N SER A 11 -6.74 9.14 3.07
CA SER A 11 -7.35 10.37 2.56
C SER A 11 -7.85 11.34 3.64
N ARG A 12 -7.93 10.91 4.90
CA ARG A 12 -8.33 11.74 6.04
C ARG A 12 -7.14 12.11 6.93
N ASN A 13 -5.93 11.74 6.53
CA ASN A 13 -4.73 11.94 7.32
C ASN A 13 -3.84 12.97 6.62
N ASP A 14 -3.31 13.90 7.41
CA ASP A 14 -2.22 14.75 6.96
C ASP A 14 -0.92 13.95 7.00
N VAL A 15 -0.22 13.91 5.86
CA VAL A 15 0.94 13.05 5.66
C VAL A 15 2.19 13.91 5.55
N TYR A 16 3.11 13.71 6.50
CA TYR A 16 4.43 14.33 6.50
C TYR A 16 5.49 13.24 6.26
N VAL A 17 6.41 13.50 5.33
CA VAL A 17 7.54 12.62 5.04
C VAL A 17 8.82 13.42 5.18
N ASN A 18 9.75 12.94 6.00
CA ASN A 18 11.07 13.53 6.13
C ASN A 18 12.13 12.62 5.49
N VAL A 19 13.07 13.21 4.76
CA VAL A 19 14.19 12.50 4.16
C VAL A 19 15.45 12.83 4.95
N ALA A 20 16.02 11.83 5.60
CA ALA A 20 17.27 11.96 6.36
C ALA A 20 18.50 11.80 5.45
N GLY A 21 19.60 12.45 5.84
CA GLY A 21 20.78 12.60 4.99
C GLY A 21 20.51 13.68 3.96
N ARG A 22 21.48 14.56 3.68
CA ARG A 22 21.34 15.70 2.74
C ARG A 22 21.21 15.25 1.27
N MET A 23 20.30 14.34 1.00
CA MET A 23 20.06 13.71 -0.29
C MET A 23 19.10 14.59 -1.08
N ARG A 24 19.49 14.92 -2.31
CA ARG A 24 18.60 15.51 -3.29
C ARG A 24 17.92 14.38 -4.05
N LEU A 25 16.59 14.32 -3.97
CA LEU A 25 15.79 13.46 -4.84
C LEU A 25 15.74 14.12 -6.22
N ASP A 26 16.83 14.00 -6.98
CA ASP A 26 16.83 14.44 -8.37
C ASP A 26 15.93 13.51 -9.20
N ARG A 27 15.08 14.10 -10.05
CA ARG A 27 14.12 13.38 -10.90
C ARG A 27 14.76 12.70 -12.12
N GLY A 28 16.08 12.78 -12.26
CA GLY A 28 16.85 12.10 -13.31
C GLY A 28 16.81 10.57 -13.24
N GLU A 29 17.82 9.89 -13.79
CA GLU A 29 17.82 8.44 -14.11
C GLU A 29 17.83 7.46 -12.90
N GLY A 30 17.40 7.88 -11.72
CA GLY A 30 17.62 7.15 -10.48
C GLY A 30 16.43 7.06 -9.51
N ASN A 31 15.20 7.32 -9.94
CA ASN A 31 14.05 7.24 -9.03
C ASN A 31 13.87 5.81 -8.50
N ALA A 32 13.98 5.66 -7.18
CA ALA A 32 13.96 4.37 -6.49
C ALA A 32 13.35 4.48 -5.08
N ALA A 33 12.87 5.67 -4.72
CA ALA A 33 12.46 5.99 -3.37
C ALA A 33 10.98 5.70 -3.10
N ASP A 34 10.16 5.54 -4.15
CA ASP A 34 8.72 5.32 -4.02
C ASP A 34 8.39 4.16 -3.08
N LEU A 35 9.11 3.04 -3.22
CA LEU A 35 8.89 1.87 -2.36
C LEU A 35 9.25 2.16 -0.90
N ALA A 36 10.38 2.83 -0.65
CA ALA A 36 10.80 3.20 0.70
C ALA A 36 9.78 4.15 1.36
N VAL A 37 9.29 5.14 0.62
CA VAL A 37 8.24 6.07 1.08
C VAL A 37 6.93 5.32 1.33
N ALA A 38 6.54 4.40 0.44
CA ALA A 38 5.33 3.61 0.64
C ALA A 38 5.42 2.75 1.92
N ILE A 39 6.57 2.14 2.18
CA ILE A 39 6.82 1.35 3.41
C ILE A 39 6.75 2.24 4.65
N SER A 40 7.39 3.41 4.65
CA SER A 40 7.37 4.32 5.79
C SER A 40 5.96 4.81 6.11
N LEU A 41 5.17 5.13 5.07
CA LEU A 41 3.78 5.53 5.24
C LEU A 41 2.90 4.41 5.79
N VAL A 42 3.03 3.20 5.27
CA VAL A 42 2.25 2.05 5.76
C VAL A 42 2.64 1.68 7.18
N SER A 43 3.94 1.68 7.50
CA SER A 43 4.43 1.46 8.85
C SER A 43 3.83 2.47 9.84
N SER A 44 3.88 3.76 9.50
CA SER A 44 3.32 4.84 10.31
C SER A 44 1.80 4.70 10.46
N HIS A 45 1.10 4.41 9.37
CA HIS A 45 -0.36 4.26 9.40
C HIS A 45 -0.83 3.06 10.22
N LEU A 46 -0.11 1.93 10.15
CA LEU A 46 -0.46 0.70 10.86
C LEU A 46 0.15 0.61 12.26
N GLN A 47 1.06 1.52 12.62
CA GLN A 47 1.87 1.45 13.85
C GLN A 47 2.62 0.11 13.96
N ILE A 48 3.12 -0.39 12.82
CA ILE A 48 3.93 -1.60 12.73
C ILE A 48 5.34 -1.19 12.33
N GLY A 49 6.33 -1.52 13.15
CA GLY A 49 7.73 -1.22 12.87
C GLY A 49 8.21 -1.84 11.55
N VAL A 50 9.08 -1.13 10.84
CA VAL A 50 9.82 -1.67 9.70
C VAL A 50 11.02 -2.46 10.22
N ARG A 51 11.40 -3.52 9.51
CA ARG A 51 12.59 -4.27 9.84
C ARG A 51 13.85 -3.42 9.57
N ALA A 52 14.62 -3.11 10.62
CA ALA A 52 15.74 -2.16 10.57
C ALA A 52 16.93 -2.62 9.71
N ASP A 53 17.01 -3.92 9.45
CA ASP A 53 18.05 -4.57 8.65
C ASP A 53 17.68 -4.69 7.16
N THR A 54 16.53 -4.13 6.74
CA THR A 54 16.09 -4.12 5.34
C THR A 54 16.26 -2.75 4.68
N ALA A 55 16.92 -2.73 3.52
CA ALA A 55 16.85 -1.61 2.58
C ALA A 55 15.75 -1.83 1.53
N PHE A 56 15.07 -0.75 1.12
CA PHE A 56 13.98 -0.81 0.13
C PHE A 56 14.33 0.05 -1.07
N VAL A 57 14.26 -0.52 -2.27
CA VAL A 57 14.63 0.17 -3.51
C VAL A 57 13.61 -0.19 -4.57
N GLY A 58 12.87 0.77 -5.10
CA GLY A 58 11.88 0.47 -6.13
C GLY A 58 10.98 1.63 -6.49
N GLU A 59 10.51 1.63 -7.73
CA GLU A 59 9.44 2.50 -8.17
C GLU A 59 8.08 1.80 -8.03
N VAL A 60 7.05 2.57 -7.73
CA VAL A 60 5.69 2.05 -7.56
C VAL A 60 4.83 2.51 -8.72
N GLY A 61 4.32 1.56 -9.50
CA GLY A 61 3.37 1.84 -10.57
C GLY A 61 1.95 2.09 -10.07
N LEU A 62 1.12 2.66 -10.93
CA LEU A 62 -0.26 3.06 -10.59
C LEU A 62 -1.17 1.85 -10.31
N LEU A 63 -0.85 0.68 -10.88
CA LEU A 63 -1.59 -0.55 -10.65
C LEU A 63 -1.12 -1.30 -9.40
N GLY A 64 -0.10 -0.80 -8.70
CA GLY A 64 0.49 -1.42 -7.50
C GLY A 64 1.53 -2.48 -7.84
N GLU A 65 2.04 -2.47 -9.06
CA GLU A 65 3.23 -3.16 -9.52
C GLU A 65 4.50 -2.42 -9.09
N LEU A 66 5.60 -3.16 -8.94
CA LEU A 66 6.92 -2.58 -8.74
C LEU A 66 7.64 -2.51 -10.08
N ARG A 67 8.20 -1.33 -10.41
CA ARG A 67 8.92 -1.12 -11.67
C ARG A 67 10.44 -1.21 -11.44
N PRO A 68 11.20 -1.88 -12.32
CA PRO A 68 12.65 -2.02 -12.19
C PRO A 68 13.38 -0.69 -12.07
N VAL A 69 14.53 -0.71 -11.41
CA VAL A 69 15.37 0.47 -11.19
C VAL A 69 16.75 0.23 -11.78
N VAL A 70 17.35 1.28 -12.34
CA VAL A 70 18.68 1.24 -12.93
C VAL A 70 19.75 0.93 -11.87
N SER A 71 20.76 0.15 -12.26
CA SER A 71 21.96 -0.17 -11.47
C SER A 71 21.66 -0.86 -10.12
N MET A 72 20.77 -1.86 -10.11
CA MET A 72 20.36 -2.55 -8.88
C MET A 72 21.53 -3.18 -8.12
N GLU A 73 22.46 -3.82 -8.83
CA GLU A 73 23.63 -4.45 -8.20
C GLU A 73 24.49 -3.46 -7.41
N LYS A 74 24.74 -2.27 -7.97
CA LYS A 74 25.48 -1.19 -7.27
C LYS A 74 24.77 -0.76 -5.98
N ARG A 75 23.44 -0.67 -6.03
CA ARG A 75 22.61 -0.28 -4.87
C ARG A 75 22.61 -1.36 -3.79
N ILE A 76 22.60 -2.63 -4.17
CA ILE A 76 22.71 -3.77 -3.24
C ILE A 76 24.08 -3.76 -2.56
N GLN A 77 25.16 -3.53 -3.31
CA GLN A 77 26.50 -3.42 -2.74
C GLN A 77 26.60 -2.26 -1.75
N GLU A 78 26.02 -1.11 -2.06
CA GLU A 78 26.00 0.03 -1.14
C GLU A 78 25.16 -0.24 0.11
N ALA A 79 23.99 -0.87 -0.03
CA ALA A 79 23.18 -1.29 1.11
C ALA A 79 23.97 -2.22 2.05
N ARG A 80 24.73 -3.17 1.49
CA ARG A 80 25.63 -4.01 2.28
C ARG A 80 26.72 -3.18 2.98
N ARG A 81 27.34 -2.20 2.31
CA ARG A 81 28.35 -1.31 2.93
C ARG A 81 27.77 -0.52 4.09
N MET A 82 26.51 -0.12 4.01
CA MET A 82 25.79 0.57 5.08
C MET A 82 25.36 -0.36 6.23
N GLY A 83 25.58 -1.68 6.10
CA GLY A 83 25.29 -2.65 7.16
C GLY A 83 23.91 -3.32 7.06
N PHE A 84 23.18 -3.14 5.97
CA PHE A 84 21.93 -3.87 5.75
C PHE A 84 22.20 -5.34 5.41
N SER A 85 21.42 -6.24 6.00
CA SER A 85 21.49 -7.68 5.72
C SER A 85 20.47 -8.11 4.67
N ARG A 86 19.47 -7.27 4.36
CA ARG A 86 18.39 -7.59 3.42
C ARG A 86 18.06 -6.40 2.52
N VAL A 87 17.69 -6.68 1.27
CA VAL A 87 17.23 -5.70 0.29
C VAL A 87 15.92 -6.18 -0.34
N VAL A 88 14.91 -5.32 -0.35
CA VAL A 88 13.65 -5.55 -1.06
C VAL A 88 13.62 -4.67 -2.31
N SER A 89 13.40 -5.28 -3.48
CA SER A 89 13.32 -4.55 -4.75
C SER A 89 12.28 -5.12 -5.72
N PRO A 90 11.98 -4.40 -6.82
CA PRO A 90 11.30 -4.98 -7.96
C PRO A 90 12.05 -6.21 -8.49
N VAL A 91 11.32 -7.11 -9.14
CA VAL A 91 11.93 -8.17 -9.95
C VAL A 91 12.73 -7.53 -11.09
N ASP A 92 14.02 -7.82 -11.14
CA ASP A 92 14.91 -7.36 -12.20
C ASP A 92 15.24 -8.51 -13.15
N THR A 93 14.56 -8.55 -14.29
CA THR A 93 14.77 -9.57 -15.32
C THR A 93 16.02 -9.35 -16.17
N ALA A 94 16.67 -8.17 -16.09
CA ALA A 94 17.88 -7.87 -16.84
C ALA A 94 19.14 -8.41 -16.13
N THR A 95 19.18 -8.28 -14.80
CA THR A 95 20.28 -8.80 -13.97
C THR A 95 20.14 -10.31 -13.73
N TYR A 96 18.90 -10.82 -13.65
CA TYR A 96 18.64 -12.24 -13.46
C TYR A 96 18.64 -13.00 -14.80
N GLY A 97 19.83 -13.41 -15.22
CA GLY A 97 20.06 -14.09 -16.49
C GLY A 97 19.07 -15.21 -16.82
N LYS A 98 18.82 -15.36 -18.13
CA LYS A 98 18.09 -16.40 -18.85
C LYS A 98 18.39 -17.85 -18.38
N LYS A 99 18.03 -18.24 -17.16
CA LYS A 99 18.19 -19.61 -16.62
C LYS A 99 16.89 -20.16 -16.04
N SER A 100 15.79 -20.02 -16.78
CA SER A 100 14.64 -20.92 -16.64
C SER A 100 13.77 -20.82 -17.87
N GLY A 101 14.11 -21.58 -18.91
CA GLY A 101 13.27 -21.86 -20.08
C GLY A 101 12.06 -22.74 -19.74
N GLY A 102 11.34 -22.39 -18.68
CA GLY A 102 10.14 -23.07 -18.24
C GLY A 102 9.18 -22.03 -17.66
N ARG A 103 7.89 -22.17 -17.96
CA ARG A 103 6.81 -21.48 -17.25
C ARG A 103 6.86 -21.89 -15.77
N ALA A 104 7.78 -21.31 -15.00
CA ALA A 104 7.73 -21.37 -13.56
C ALA A 104 6.45 -20.65 -13.14
N LYS A 105 5.59 -21.31 -12.34
CA LYS A 105 4.46 -20.64 -11.67
C LYS A 105 5.01 -19.37 -11.04
N ALA A 106 4.59 -18.22 -11.57
CA ALA A 106 5.16 -16.94 -11.19
C ALA A 106 4.82 -16.65 -9.72
N SER A 107 5.70 -17.04 -8.80
CA SER A 107 5.64 -16.54 -7.44
C SER A 107 5.78 -15.01 -7.50
N ASN A 108 4.91 -14.29 -6.80
CA ASN A 108 4.99 -12.82 -6.81
C ASN A 108 6.24 -12.30 -6.06
N VAL A 109 6.87 -13.18 -5.27
CA VAL A 109 8.09 -12.95 -4.50
C VAL A 109 9.13 -13.99 -4.89
N MET A 110 10.38 -13.57 -5.00
CA MET A 110 11.55 -14.41 -5.26
C MET A 110 12.69 -13.95 -4.36
N THR A 111 13.23 -14.86 -3.55
CA THR A 111 14.36 -14.57 -2.67
C THR A 111 15.63 -15.18 -3.23
N THR A 112 16.70 -14.41 -3.25
CA THR A 112 18.03 -14.79 -3.74
C THR A 112 19.09 -14.25 -2.78
N GLN A 113 20.28 -14.81 -2.77
CA GLN A 113 21.37 -14.33 -1.94
C GLN A 113 22.49 -13.82 -2.83
N ILE A 114 22.91 -12.57 -2.65
CA ILE A 114 23.98 -11.95 -3.44
C ILE A 114 25.00 -11.36 -2.47
N ASN A 115 26.27 -11.75 -2.58
CA ASN A 115 27.32 -11.18 -1.74
C ASN A 115 26.96 -11.20 -0.24
N GLY A 116 26.31 -12.26 0.24
CA GLY A 116 25.92 -12.40 1.65
C GLY A 116 24.73 -11.55 2.13
N ILE A 117 24.10 -10.74 1.25
CA ILE A 117 22.85 -10.04 1.54
C ILE A 117 21.67 -10.84 0.99
N GLU A 118 20.56 -10.87 1.73
CA GLU A 118 19.31 -11.47 1.24
C GLU A 118 18.62 -10.47 0.31
N TRP A 119 18.43 -10.85 -0.95
CA TRP A 119 17.76 -10.05 -1.95
C TRP A 119 16.37 -10.61 -2.26
N ILE A 120 15.35 -9.88 -1.80
CA ILE A 120 13.93 -10.21 -1.94
C ILE A 120 13.35 -9.39 -3.08
N GLN A 121 12.95 -10.06 -4.14
CA GLN A 121 12.40 -9.45 -5.34
C GLN A 121 10.88 -9.63 -5.37
N CYS A 122 10.15 -8.53 -5.46
CA CYS A 122 8.69 -8.50 -5.45
C CYS A 122 8.14 -7.94 -6.75
N ARG A 123 7.01 -8.47 -7.24
CA ARG A 123 6.30 -7.91 -8.40
C ARG A 123 5.24 -6.89 -7.99
N LYS A 124 4.63 -7.06 -6.82
CA LYS A 124 3.56 -6.21 -6.33
C LYS A 124 3.99 -5.48 -5.06
N LEU A 125 3.44 -4.28 -4.90
CA LEU A 125 3.66 -3.44 -3.72
C LEU A 125 3.24 -4.14 -2.44
N ARG A 126 2.09 -4.85 -2.44
CA ARG A 126 1.61 -5.58 -1.25
C ARG A 126 2.64 -6.57 -0.72
N ASP A 127 3.25 -7.34 -1.62
CA ASP A 127 4.21 -8.37 -1.22
C ASP A 127 5.49 -7.74 -0.65
N ALA A 128 5.93 -6.60 -1.20
CA ALA A 128 7.05 -5.84 -0.64
C ALA A 128 6.73 -5.21 0.72
N LEU A 129 5.49 -4.75 0.94
CA LEU A 129 5.05 -4.28 2.26
C LEU A 129 5.10 -5.42 3.29
N GLU A 130 4.61 -6.60 2.91
CA GLU A 130 4.61 -7.79 3.79
C GLU A 130 6.04 -8.27 4.10
N ALA A 131 6.97 -8.18 3.15
CA ALA A 131 8.37 -8.51 3.38
C ALA A 131 9.12 -7.48 4.26
N GLY A 132 8.65 -6.22 4.27
CA GLY A 132 9.31 -5.11 4.94
C GLY A 132 8.88 -4.85 6.38
N LEU A 133 7.63 -5.15 6.71
CA LEU A 133 7.07 -4.90 8.05
C LEU A 133 7.49 -6.01 9.03
N ALA A 134 7.65 -5.65 10.31
CA ALA A 134 7.98 -6.59 11.36
C ALA A 134 6.84 -7.57 11.67
N GLN A 135 5.60 -7.19 11.35
CA GLN A 135 4.41 -8.00 11.54
C GLN A 135 3.56 -8.01 10.25
N PRO A 136 2.77 -9.07 10.01
CA PRO A 136 1.89 -9.14 8.86
C PRO A 136 0.85 -8.02 8.86
N ILE A 137 0.50 -7.52 7.67
CA ILE A 137 -0.56 -6.53 7.51
C ILE A 137 -1.89 -7.17 7.97
N PRO A 138 -2.63 -6.53 8.89
CA PRO A 138 -3.92 -7.05 9.35
C PRO A 138 -4.86 -7.32 8.18
N LYS A 139 -5.43 -8.52 8.13
CA LYS A 139 -6.44 -8.84 7.11
C LYS A 139 -7.68 -8.00 7.38
N ARG A 140 -8.20 -7.35 6.34
CA ARG A 140 -9.46 -6.61 6.41
C ARG A 140 -10.55 -7.57 6.88
N LYS A 141 -11.14 -7.33 8.05
CA LYS A 141 -12.37 -8.02 8.46
C LYS A 141 -13.42 -7.71 7.39
N ASN A 142 -13.94 -8.73 6.72
CA ASN A 142 -15.06 -8.55 5.80
C ASN A 142 -16.19 -7.88 6.60
N LYS A 143 -16.66 -6.72 6.15
CA LYS A 143 -17.94 -6.17 6.63
C LYS A 143 -18.97 -7.27 6.33
N PRO A 144 -19.77 -7.73 7.32
CA PRO A 144 -20.82 -8.70 7.02
C PRO A 144 -21.64 -8.17 5.85
N LYS A 145 -21.89 -9.04 4.85
CA LYS A 145 -22.76 -8.73 3.73
C LYS A 145 -24.06 -8.23 4.34
N SER A 146 -24.39 -6.95 4.13
CA SER A 146 -25.75 -6.47 4.37
C SER A 146 -26.64 -7.35 3.49
N SER A 147 -27.39 -8.23 4.12
CA SER A 147 -28.46 -9.00 3.50
C SER A 147 -29.51 -8.02 3.01
N SER A 148 -29.37 -7.54 1.79
CA SER A 148 -30.46 -6.92 1.05
C SER A 148 -31.42 -8.04 0.64
N LYS A 149 -32.37 -8.36 1.51
CA LYS A 149 -33.60 -9.10 1.19
C LYS A 149 -34.77 -8.32 1.79
N GLY A 150 -35.65 -7.83 0.93
CA GLY A 150 -36.92 -7.18 1.30
C GLY A 150 -37.26 -6.05 0.33
N ALA A 151 -38.16 -6.33 -0.61
CA ALA A 151 -38.73 -5.38 -1.57
C ALA A 151 -39.71 -4.40 -0.88
N PRO A 152 -40.32 -3.42 -1.60
CA PRO A 152 -40.93 -2.24 -1.01
C PRO A 152 -42.27 -2.55 -0.34
N GLY A 153 -42.39 -2.18 0.94
CA GLY A 153 -43.64 -2.16 1.68
C GLY A 153 -44.33 -0.81 1.51
N THR A 154 -45.61 -0.90 1.18
CA THR A 154 -46.63 0.11 0.97
C THR A 154 -46.63 1.21 2.04
N VAL A 155 -46.98 2.43 1.59
CA VAL A 155 -47.37 3.56 2.42
C VAL A 155 -48.64 3.22 3.19
N GLU A 156 -48.53 2.89 4.48
CA GLU A 156 -49.57 2.96 5.51
C GLU A 156 -48.96 2.49 6.86
N GLU A 157 -49.45 2.99 8.00
CA GLU A 157 -48.98 2.74 9.38
C GLU A 157 -47.77 3.54 9.89
N LEU A 158 -47.81 4.86 9.76
CA LEU A 158 -47.39 5.71 10.88
C LEU A 158 -48.59 6.58 11.26
N GLY A 159 -49.30 6.16 12.31
CA GLY A 159 -50.38 6.91 12.92
C GLY A 159 -49.89 8.25 13.44
N LEU A 160 -49.80 9.22 12.55
CA LEU A 160 -49.73 10.63 12.88
C LEU A 160 -51.16 11.07 13.21
N PRO A 161 -51.41 11.73 14.36
CA PRO A 161 -52.70 12.36 14.60
C PRO A 161 -52.94 13.43 13.52
N GLU A 162 -54.19 13.51 13.05
CA GLU A 162 -54.69 14.58 12.19
C GLU A 162 -54.28 15.93 12.78
N ILE A 163 -53.53 16.71 12.02
CA ILE A 163 -53.37 18.13 12.28
C ILE A 163 -54.72 18.73 11.88
N LEU A 164 -55.51 19.09 12.89
CA LEU A 164 -56.68 19.94 12.72
C LEU A 164 -56.19 21.27 12.17
N ASP A 165 -56.65 21.61 10.97
CA ASP A 165 -56.60 22.95 10.43
C ASP A 165 -57.59 23.81 11.26
N ASP A 166 -57.08 24.46 12.31
CA ASP A 166 -57.79 25.54 12.99
C ASP A 166 -57.73 26.79 12.09
N ASP A 167 -58.59 26.81 11.08
CA ASP A 167 -59.08 28.03 10.45
C ASP A 167 -60.05 28.71 11.46
N ASP A 168 -59.50 29.51 12.37
CA ASP A 168 -60.28 30.54 13.07
C ASP A 168 -59.91 31.91 12.49
N ASP A 169 -60.68 32.29 11.47
CA ASP A 169 -61.10 33.67 11.27
C ASP A 169 -61.82 34.14 12.55
N ASP A 170 -61.29 35.13 13.28
CA ASP A 170 -62.16 36.19 13.81
C ASP A 170 -61.42 37.48 14.21
N GLU A 171 -62.19 38.56 14.09
CA GLU A 171 -61.88 39.96 14.06
C GLU A 171 -61.26 40.61 15.32
N GLY A 172 -60.62 41.77 15.09
CA GLY A 172 -60.96 42.96 15.88
C GLY A 172 -59.84 43.63 16.67
N ALA A 173 -59.26 44.70 16.11
CA ALA A 173 -59.16 46.06 16.68
C ALA A 173 -58.26 46.96 15.82
#